data_AF-A0A1A9GFW0-F1
#
_entry.id   AF-A0A1A9GFW0-F1
#
_cell.length_a   1.000
_cell.length_b   1.000
_cell.length_c   1.000
_cell.angle_alpha   90.00
_cell.angle_beta   90.00
_cell.angle_gamma   90.00
#
_symmetry.space_group_name_H-M   'P 1'
#
loop_
_entity.id
_entity.type
_entity.pdbx_description
1 polymer ?
#
loop_
_entity_poly.entity_id
_entity_poly.type
_entity_poly.pdbx_seq_one_letter_code
_entity_poly.pdbx_strand_id
1 'polypeptide(L)'
;MSDLAAPAAARVDLPTADLDRRFYAHVVDRAVAWTAYAAAAGLGWWLLPGPGVTVARLLLVVGWFVVVQVLLAALLGLRGLSPGKALLGLRAVSASTGRPVGVPYALLRGLVVAVAGLPTLFLGAATLAWTSAADRDRQRRGWHDHLAGSVVVDVRPVPEAGPEAEARPRAIVNLTAMRLVPTPPTPPRAAPSATPAPTSPPPPTPPRPSGPPPSAPPPGTSPPRTPPPSTPPPSSPPPSTPPVSPAPVRPARPVEAPAGGWVVHLDSGEQLVVDGLVLLGRGPVGRAGEEVRHLVPLRSQDMSVSKTHAQLQVAPDGALVVLDRGSTNGSVVIRSGVPRDLAAGTPLTLLDGDTLRLGDRSLRVVRQG
;
A
#
# COMPACT_ATOMS: atom_id res chain seq x y z
N MET A 1 16.02 -40.15 11.22
CA MET A 1 16.35 -39.34 10.04
C MET A 1 15.71 -37.99 10.24
N SER A 2 16.51 -37.06 10.74
CA SER A 2 16.10 -35.75 11.22
C SER A 2 15.63 -34.88 10.06
N ASP A 3 14.44 -34.31 10.22
CA ASP A 3 13.75 -33.45 9.26
C ASP A 3 14.44 -32.06 9.28
N LEU A 4 15.38 -31.84 8.36
CA LEU A 4 16.02 -30.54 8.16
C LEU A 4 15.08 -29.66 7.34
N ALA A 5 14.20 -28.95 8.04
CA ALA A 5 13.44 -27.85 7.49
C ALA A 5 14.40 -26.87 6.78
N ALA A 6 14.22 -26.69 5.48
CA ALA A 6 14.95 -25.70 4.71
C ALA A 6 14.77 -24.32 5.37
N PRO A 7 15.85 -23.52 5.54
CA PRO A 7 15.73 -22.22 6.17
C PRO A 7 14.78 -21.36 5.34
N ALA A 8 13.68 -20.94 5.95
CA ALA A 8 12.79 -19.93 5.39
C ALA A 8 13.66 -18.72 5.05
N ALA A 9 13.80 -18.42 3.75
CA ALA A 9 14.53 -17.24 3.29
C ALA A 9 13.99 -16.03 4.05
N ALA A 10 14.84 -15.42 4.88
CA ALA A 10 14.48 -14.27 5.70
C ALA A 10 13.83 -13.23 4.79
N ARG A 11 12.52 -13.05 4.93
CA ARG A 11 11.81 -11.97 4.24
C ARG A 11 12.35 -10.68 4.83
N VAL A 12 13.13 -9.96 4.04
CA VAL A 12 13.53 -8.61 4.42
C VAL A 12 12.24 -7.78 4.42
N ASP A 13 11.77 -7.39 5.60
CA ASP A 13 10.65 -6.46 5.78
C ASP A 13 11.10 -5.08 5.33
N LEU A 14 11.14 -4.88 4.01
CA LEU A 14 11.44 -3.60 3.39
C LEU A 14 10.15 -2.77 3.36
N PRO A 15 10.19 -1.47 3.74
CA PRO A 15 9.05 -0.58 3.62
C PRO A 15 8.65 -0.47 2.14
N THR A 16 7.56 -1.15 1.78
CA THR A 16 7.06 -1.18 0.41
C THR A 16 6.46 0.17 0.05
N ALA A 17 6.82 0.67 -1.12
CA ALA A 17 6.32 1.97 -1.56
C ALA A 17 4.82 1.93 -1.88
N ASP A 18 4.11 2.99 -1.53
CA ASP A 18 2.69 3.13 -1.83
C ASP A 18 2.40 3.13 -3.34
N LEU A 19 1.24 2.56 -3.71
CA LEU A 19 0.75 2.48 -5.09
C LEU A 19 0.73 3.86 -5.76
N ASP A 20 0.28 4.89 -5.07
CA ASP A 20 0.21 6.26 -5.61
C ASP A 20 1.59 6.78 -5.99
N ARG A 21 2.58 6.59 -5.10
CA ARG A 21 3.97 7.02 -5.35
C ARG A 21 4.59 6.24 -6.51
N ARG A 22 4.29 4.95 -6.62
CA ARG A 22 4.75 4.10 -7.74
C ARG A 22 4.10 4.53 -9.05
N PHE A 23 2.82 4.90 -9.00
CA PHE A 23 2.10 5.46 -10.15
C PHE A 23 2.73 6.78 -10.61
N TYR A 24 2.91 7.75 -9.71
CA TYR A 24 3.54 9.02 -10.05
C TYR A 24 4.99 8.84 -10.55
N ALA A 25 5.78 7.93 -9.95
CA ALA A 25 7.11 7.60 -10.44
C ALA A 25 7.06 7.08 -11.88
N HIS A 26 6.10 6.21 -12.19
CA HIS A 26 5.89 5.69 -13.52
C HIS A 26 5.48 6.78 -14.52
N VAL A 27 4.56 7.66 -14.15
CA VAL A 27 4.13 8.79 -14.97
C VAL A 27 5.32 9.70 -15.32
N VAL A 28 6.14 10.06 -14.32
CA VAL A 28 7.35 10.86 -14.55
C VAL A 28 8.35 10.13 -15.46
N ASP A 29 8.58 8.83 -15.23
CA ASP A 29 9.45 8.01 -16.08
C ASP A 29 8.96 7.96 -17.54
N ARG A 30 7.63 7.93 -17.78
CA ARG A 30 7.03 7.97 -19.12
C ARG A 30 7.16 9.35 -19.76
N ALA A 31 6.86 10.41 -19.02
CA ALA A 31 6.99 11.78 -19.51
C ALA A 31 8.43 12.04 -19.99
N VAL A 32 9.44 11.72 -19.17
CA VAL A 32 10.86 11.87 -19.52
C VAL A 32 11.21 11.08 -20.79
N ALA A 33 10.80 9.81 -20.87
CA ALA A 33 11.09 8.98 -22.04
C ALA A 33 10.41 9.52 -23.32
N TRP A 34 9.14 9.92 -23.24
CA TRP A 34 8.41 10.44 -24.39
C TRP A 34 8.94 11.79 -24.86
N THR A 35 9.33 12.68 -23.94
CA THR A 35 10.02 13.91 -24.30
C THR A 35 11.31 13.61 -25.05
N ALA A 36 12.10 12.62 -24.61
CA ALA A 36 13.30 12.20 -25.32
C ALA A 36 13.00 11.65 -26.71
N TYR A 37 11.91 10.88 -26.88
CA TYR A 37 11.50 10.34 -28.20
C TYR A 37 11.02 11.44 -29.14
N ALA A 38 10.19 12.36 -28.64
CA ALA A 38 9.70 13.50 -29.40
C ALA A 38 10.86 14.42 -29.84
N ALA A 39 11.85 14.64 -28.96
CA ALA A 39 13.05 15.40 -29.29
C ALA A 39 13.85 14.74 -30.43
N ALA A 40 14.04 13.41 -30.40
CA ALA A 40 14.73 12.70 -31.47
C ALA A 40 13.94 12.72 -32.79
N ALA A 41 12.61 12.59 -32.73
CA ALA A 41 11.76 12.72 -33.90
C ALA A 41 11.82 14.13 -34.52
N GLY A 42 11.74 15.17 -33.68
CA GLY A 42 11.88 16.56 -34.11
C GLY A 42 13.27 16.87 -34.67
N LEU A 43 14.33 16.37 -34.04
CA LEU A 43 15.69 16.51 -34.52
C LEU A 43 15.89 15.77 -35.86
N GLY A 44 15.37 14.56 -35.99
CA GLY A 44 15.39 13.82 -37.26
C GLY A 44 14.62 14.53 -38.37
N TRP A 45 13.51 15.20 -38.04
CA TRP A 45 12.78 16.03 -38.99
C TRP A 45 13.58 17.26 -39.45
N TRP A 46 14.26 17.92 -38.51
CA TRP A 46 15.05 19.12 -38.78
C TRP A 46 16.36 18.83 -39.51
N LEU A 47 17.10 17.80 -39.11
CA LEU A 47 18.42 17.45 -39.66
C LEU A 47 18.35 16.72 -41.01
N LEU A 48 17.26 16.02 -41.30
CA LEU A 48 17.10 15.25 -42.53
C LEU A 48 15.94 15.82 -43.34
N PRO A 49 16.05 17.03 -43.93
CA PRO A 49 14.99 17.60 -44.76
C PRO A 49 14.94 16.89 -46.13
N GLY A 50 13.74 16.77 -46.71
CA GLY A 50 13.54 16.29 -48.07
C GLY A 50 12.78 14.95 -48.20
N PRO A 51 12.24 14.66 -49.39
CA PRO A 51 11.64 13.36 -49.70
C PRO A 51 12.74 12.29 -49.86
N GLY A 52 12.49 11.06 -49.40
CA GLY A 52 13.42 9.92 -49.53
C GLY A 52 14.21 9.54 -48.27
N VAL A 53 14.21 10.37 -47.23
CA VAL A 53 14.90 10.08 -45.95
C VAL A 53 13.98 9.48 -44.87
N THR A 54 12.78 9.04 -45.25
CA THR A 54 11.78 8.49 -44.31
C THR A 54 12.32 7.30 -43.52
N VAL A 55 13.03 6.37 -44.19
CA VAL A 55 13.65 5.21 -43.54
C VAL A 55 14.73 5.64 -42.55
N ALA A 56 15.57 6.62 -42.93
CA ALA A 56 16.60 7.14 -42.03
C ALA A 56 16.02 7.80 -40.78
N ARG A 57 14.94 8.59 -40.91
CA ARG A 57 14.21 9.16 -39.77
C ARG A 57 13.61 8.08 -38.87
N LEU A 58 13.02 7.05 -39.46
CA LEU A 58 12.46 5.93 -38.69
C LEU A 58 13.56 5.17 -37.93
N LEU A 59 14.67 4.84 -38.59
CA LEU A 59 15.81 4.17 -37.96
C LEU A 59 16.42 5.00 -36.83
N LEU A 60 16.48 6.33 -36.98
CA LEU A 60 16.93 7.24 -35.94
C LEU A 60 16.02 7.16 -34.70
N VAL A 61 14.70 7.23 -34.88
CA VAL A 61 13.74 7.15 -33.77
C VAL A 61 13.79 5.77 -33.09
N VAL A 62 13.85 4.69 -33.86
CA VAL A 62 13.93 3.32 -33.34
C VAL A 62 15.26 3.10 -32.61
N GLY A 63 16.38 3.51 -33.19
CA GLY A 63 17.70 3.43 -32.56
C GLY A 63 17.75 4.22 -31.26
N TRP A 64 17.20 5.44 -31.26
CA TRP A 64 17.11 6.26 -30.06
C TRP A 64 16.23 5.64 -28.98
N PHE A 65 15.09 5.06 -29.36
CA PHE A 65 14.25 4.29 -28.44
C PHE A 65 15.04 3.18 -27.75
N VAL A 66 15.80 2.37 -28.51
CA VAL A 66 16.64 1.30 -27.94
C VAL A 66 17.69 1.87 -26.98
N VAL A 67 18.39 2.95 -27.36
CA VAL A 67 19.39 3.61 -26.51
C VAL A 67 18.79 4.06 -25.18
N VAL A 68 17.66 4.78 -25.21
CA VAL A 68 16.98 5.24 -23.99
C VAL A 68 16.56 4.06 -23.11
N GLN A 69 16.02 2.99 -23.69
CA GLN A 69 15.62 1.80 -22.94
C GLN A 69 16.80 1.10 -22.27
N VAL A 70 17.95 1.00 -22.96
CA VAL A 70 19.19 0.45 -22.40
C VAL A 70 19.73 1.32 -21.28
N LEU A 71 19.74 2.66 -21.45
CA LEU A 71 20.19 3.59 -20.42
C LEU A 71 19.30 3.53 -19.15
N LEU A 72 17.98 3.51 -19.32
CA LEU A 72 17.03 3.38 -18.22
C LEU A 72 17.19 2.02 -17.51
N ALA A 73 17.39 0.93 -18.26
CA ALA A 73 17.63 -0.39 -17.69
C ALA A 73 18.98 -0.46 -16.96
N ALA A 74 20.02 0.19 -17.47
CA ALA A 74 21.31 0.28 -16.79
C ALA A 74 21.20 1.06 -15.47
N LEU A 75 20.52 2.21 -15.48
CA LEU A 75 20.30 3.01 -14.26
C LEU A 75 19.51 2.21 -13.21
N LEU A 76 18.46 1.52 -13.63
CA LEU A 76 17.63 0.70 -12.76
C LEU A 76 18.39 -0.53 -12.26
N GLY A 77 19.12 -1.22 -13.13
CA GLY A 77 19.84 -2.45 -12.82
C GLY A 77 21.06 -2.22 -11.94
N LEU A 78 21.80 -1.12 -12.14
CA LEU A 78 23.02 -0.81 -11.41
C LEU A 78 22.77 -0.04 -10.11
N ARG A 79 21.73 0.82 -10.09
CA ARG A 79 21.48 1.72 -8.95
C ARG A 79 20.10 1.57 -8.32
N GLY A 80 19.20 0.82 -8.93
CA GLY A 80 17.80 0.75 -8.50
C GLY A 80 17.01 2.02 -8.78
N LEU A 81 17.53 2.91 -9.64
CA LEU A 81 16.97 4.24 -9.87
C LEU A 81 16.32 4.36 -11.25
N SER A 82 15.34 5.23 -11.32
CA SER A 82 14.83 5.84 -12.55
C SER A 82 14.53 7.32 -12.25
N PRO A 83 14.38 8.19 -13.25
CA PRO A 83 14.12 9.63 -13.01
C PRO A 83 12.97 9.88 -12.03
N GLY A 84 11.83 9.23 -12.21
CA GLY A 84 10.66 9.34 -11.33
C GLY A 84 10.85 8.69 -9.97
N LYS A 85 11.57 7.56 -9.89
CA LYS A 85 11.89 6.94 -8.60
C LYS A 85 12.85 7.79 -7.78
N ALA A 86 13.86 8.37 -8.41
CA ALA A 86 14.79 9.28 -7.76
C ALA A 86 14.06 10.51 -7.22
N LEU A 87 13.14 11.09 -8.01
CA LEU A 87 12.33 12.24 -7.61
C LEU A 87 11.45 11.96 -6.39
N LEU A 88 10.89 10.75 -6.27
CA LEU A 88 9.95 10.38 -5.22
C LEU A 88 10.58 9.64 -4.03
N GLY A 89 11.90 9.50 -4.01
CA GLY A 89 12.62 8.80 -2.94
C GLY A 89 12.38 7.29 -2.93
N LEU A 90 12.23 6.69 -4.11
CA LEU A 90 12.00 5.25 -4.29
C LEU A 90 13.23 4.56 -4.86
N ARG A 91 13.39 3.27 -4.55
CA ARG A 91 14.37 2.39 -5.21
C ARG A 91 13.77 1.05 -5.60
N ALA A 92 14.15 0.55 -6.76
CA ALA A 92 13.89 -0.83 -7.15
C ALA A 92 15.08 -1.71 -6.75
N VAL A 93 14.83 -2.71 -5.91
CA VAL A 93 15.84 -3.63 -5.40
C VAL A 93 15.41 -5.07 -5.64
N SER A 94 16.36 -5.99 -5.63
CA SER A 94 16.10 -7.43 -5.65
C SER A 94 15.34 -7.82 -4.39
N ALA A 95 14.23 -8.54 -4.55
CA ALA A 95 13.40 -8.99 -3.43
C ALA A 95 14.09 -10.00 -2.51
N SER A 96 15.12 -10.71 -3.00
CA SER A 96 15.87 -11.70 -2.21
C SER A 96 17.11 -11.13 -1.54
N THR A 97 17.76 -10.12 -2.14
CA THR A 97 19.06 -9.62 -1.67
C THR A 97 19.04 -8.18 -1.18
N GLY A 98 18.01 -7.40 -1.49
CA GLY A 98 17.96 -5.96 -1.20
C GLY A 98 18.96 -5.11 -2.01
N ARG A 99 19.74 -5.72 -2.90
CA ARG A 99 20.74 -5.04 -3.76
C ARG A 99 20.09 -4.57 -5.07
N PRO A 100 20.77 -3.73 -5.88
CA PRO A 100 20.29 -3.39 -7.22
C PRO A 100 19.94 -4.65 -8.03
N VAL A 101 18.86 -4.57 -8.80
CA VAL A 101 18.21 -5.72 -9.47
C VAL A 101 19.12 -6.39 -10.52
N GLY A 102 20.12 -5.68 -11.02
CA GLY A 102 20.98 -6.13 -12.12
C GLY A 102 20.42 -5.72 -13.48
N VAL A 103 21.31 -5.37 -14.40
CA VAL A 103 20.97 -4.90 -15.76
C VAL A 103 20.13 -5.90 -16.57
N PRO A 104 20.44 -7.22 -16.63
CA PRO A 104 19.64 -8.13 -17.45
C PRO A 104 18.19 -8.26 -16.96
N TYR A 105 17.98 -8.27 -15.65
CA TYR A 105 16.64 -8.32 -15.05
C TYR A 105 15.89 -6.98 -15.23
N ALA A 106 16.60 -5.85 -15.18
CA ALA A 106 16.04 -4.54 -15.49
C ALA A 106 15.63 -4.42 -16.98
N LEU A 107 16.40 -5.00 -17.90
CA LEU A 107 16.05 -5.08 -19.33
C LEU A 107 14.81 -5.95 -19.54
N LEU A 108 14.75 -7.13 -18.93
CA LEU A 108 13.56 -8.00 -18.98
C LEU A 108 12.31 -7.27 -18.47
N ARG A 109 12.43 -6.59 -17.33
CA ARG A 109 11.36 -5.75 -16.76
C ARG A 109 10.89 -4.68 -17.74
N GLY A 110 11.83 -3.98 -18.38
CA GLY A 110 11.54 -2.96 -19.37
C GLY A 110 10.90 -3.51 -20.64
N LEU A 111 11.35 -4.67 -21.12
CA LEU A 111 10.81 -5.35 -22.29
C LEU A 111 9.37 -5.78 -22.07
N VAL A 112 9.06 -6.37 -20.91
CA VAL A 112 7.69 -6.78 -20.55
C VAL A 112 6.74 -5.57 -20.59
N VAL A 113 7.15 -4.44 -20.02
CA VAL A 113 6.35 -3.21 -20.04
C VAL A 113 6.21 -2.65 -21.46
N ALA A 114 7.28 -2.68 -22.27
CA ALA A 114 7.24 -2.21 -23.65
C ALA A 114 6.31 -3.07 -24.52
N VAL A 115 6.43 -4.40 -24.45
CA VAL A 115 5.61 -5.36 -25.20
C VAL A 115 4.15 -5.30 -24.78
N ALA A 116 3.85 -5.07 -23.49
CA ALA A 116 2.47 -4.91 -23.07
C ALA A 116 1.87 -3.56 -23.49
N GLY A 117 2.68 -2.50 -23.56
CA GLY A 117 2.22 -1.16 -23.91
C GLY A 117 2.02 -0.92 -25.41
N LEU A 118 2.99 -1.36 -26.24
CA LEU A 118 3.06 -1.08 -27.68
C LEU A 118 1.83 -1.54 -28.50
N PRO A 119 1.34 -2.79 -28.36
CA PRO A 119 0.25 -3.30 -29.19
C PRO A 119 -1.14 -2.78 -28.82
N THR A 120 -1.30 -2.23 -27.62
CA THR A 120 -2.62 -1.94 -27.02
C THR A 120 -2.89 -0.45 -26.82
N LEU A 121 -2.13 0.44 -27.49
CA LEU A 121 -2.17 1.88 -27.21
C LEU A 121 -2.04 2.17 -25.69
N PHE A 122 -1.15 1.43 -25.02
CA PHE A 122 -0.87 1.53 -23.58
C PHE A 122 -1.97 1.04 -22.63
N LEU A 123 -3.10 0.52 -23.11
CA LEU A 123 -4.10 -0.15 -22.25
C LEU A 123 -3.48 -1.35 -21.50
N GLY A 124 -2.54 -2.05 -22.13
CA GLY A 124 -1.79 -3.18 -21.54
C GLY A 124 -0.77 -2.78 -20.47
N ALA A 125 -0.33 -1.52 -20.44
CA ALA A 125 0.46 -1.00 -19.33
C ALA A 125 -0.42 -0.75 -18.09
N ALA A 126 -1.67 -0.31 -18.30
CA ALA A 126 -2.65 -0.17 -17.23
C ALA A 126 -3.07 -1.54 -16.65
N THR A 127 -3.20 -2.58 -17.48
CA THR A 127 -3.45 -3.94 -16.98
C THR A 127 -2.25 -4.50 -16.20
N LEU A 128 -1.01 -4.21 -16.62
CA LEU A 128 0.18 -4.53 -15.81
C LEU A 128 0.20 -3.77 -14.48
N ALA A 129 -0.22 -2.50 -14.46
CA ALA A 129 -0.35 -1.75 -13.21
C ALA A 129 -1.41 -2.38 -12.30
N TRP A 130 -2.52 -2.86 -12.85
CA TRP A 130 -3.54 -3.61 -12.09
C TRP A 130 -2.96 -4.87 -11.41
N THR A 131 -2.04 -5.59 -12.06
CA THR A 131 -1.38 -6.75 -11.44
C THR A 131 -0.59 -6.39 -10.18
N SER A 132 -0.09 -5.16 -10.06
CA SER A 132 0.59 -4.69 -8.84
C SER A 132 -0.36 -4.38 -7.70
N ALA A 133 -1.56 -3.89 -8.01
CA ALA A 133 -2.62 -3.66 -7.03
C ALA A 133 -3.29 -4.96 -6.57
N ALA A 134 -3.30 -5.98 -7.43
CA ALA A 134 -3.84 -7.30 -7.15
C ALA A 134 -2.82 -8.29 -6.53
N ASP A 135 -1.60 -7.83 -6.21
CA ASP A 135 -0.54 -8.67 -5.67
C ASP A 135 -0.93 -9.26 -4.30
N ARG A 136 -1.00 -10.59 -4.22
CA ARG A 136 -1.39 -11.33 -3.02
C ARG A 136 -0.34 -11.27 -1.92
N ASP A 137 0.92 -11.06 -2.27
CA ASP A 137 2.03 -11.05 -1.31
C ASP A 137 2.14 -9.73 -0.52
N ARG A 138 1.24 -8.76 -0.78
CA ARG A 138 1.24 -7.40 -0.18
C ARG A 138 2.54 -6.61 -0.42
N GLN A 139 3.42 -7.11 -1.28
CA GLN A 139 4.64 -6.44 -1.72
C GLN A 139 4.38 -5.49 -2.91
N ARG A 140 3.11 -5.40 -3.34
CA ARG A 140 2.62 -4.53 -4.43
C ARG A 140 3.40 -4.75 -5.74
N ARG A 141 3.91 -5.95 -6.02
CA ARG A 141 4.76 -6.25 -7.17
C ARG A 141 3.89 -6.52 -8.40
N GLY A 142 4.10 -5.77 -9.49
CA GLY A 142 3.45 -6.09 -10.75
C GLY A 142 4.05 -7.35 -11.39
N TRP A 143 3.42 -7.90 -12.42
CA TRP A 143 3.94 -9.07 -13.13
C TRP A 143 5.38 -8.90 -13.62
N HIS A 144 5.71 -7.70 -14.11
CA HIS A 144 7.05 -7.30 -14.52
C HIS A 144 8.07 -7.30 -13.36
N ASP A 145 7.63 -7.01 -12.13
CA ASP A 145 8.45 -7.06 -10.92
C ASP A 145 8.65 -8.50 -10.46
N HIS A 146 7.62 -9.36 -10.56
CA HIS A 146 7.73 -10.79 -10.26
C HIS A 146 8.72 -11.49 -11.21
N LEU A 147 8.60 -11.24 -12.52
CA LEU A 147 9.51 -11.82 -13.52
C LEU A 147 10.97 -11.38 -13.32
N ALA A 148 11.18 -10.13 -12.91
CA ALA A 148 12.50 -9.59 -12.65
C ALA A 148 13.02 -9.83 -11.22
N GLY A 149 12.21 -10.46 -10.35
CA GLY A 149 12.55 -10.64 -8.93
C GLY A 149 12.78 -9.33 -8.18
N SER A 150 12.13 -8.24 -8.59
CA SER A 150 12.32 -6.90 -8.03
C SER A 150 11.18 -6.47 -7.11
N VAL A 151 11.46 -5.57 -6.19
CA VAL A 151 10.49 -4.88 -5.34
C VAL A 151 10.84 -3.39 -5.27
N VAL A 152 9.83 -2.53 -5.21
CA VAL A 152 10.03 -1.07 -5.08
C VAL A 152 9.85 -0.68 -3.62
N VAL A 153 10.90 -0.11 -3.05
CA VAL A 153 10.98 0.28 -1.65
C VAL A 153 11.02 1.80 -1.52
N ASP A 154 10.43 2.31 -0.45
CA ASP A 154 10.55 3.71 -0.05
C ASP A 154 11.84 3.88 0.75
N VAL A 155 12.74 4.74 0.30
CA VAL A 155 14.05 4.98 0.95
C VAL A 155 14.12 6.32 1.67
N ARG A 156 13.00 7.02 1.79
CA ARG A 156 12.95 8.27 2.52
C ARG A 156 13.15 7.98 4.01
N PRO A 157 13.88 8.85 4.74
CA PRO A 157 13.98 8.71 6.18
C PRO A 157 12.57 8.77 6.75
N VAL A 158 12.20 7.73 7.51
CA VAL A 158 11.01 7.79 8.36
C VAL A 158 11.25 8.99 9.28
N PRO A 159 10.36 9.98 9.33
CA PRO A 159 10.48 11.03 10.32
C PRO A 159 10.53 10.32 11.67
N GLU A 160 11.68 10.36 12.35
CA GLU A 160 11.69 9.98 13.75
C GLU A 160 10.62 10.84 14.39
N ALA A 161 9.60 10.20 14.96
CA ALA A 161 8.77 10.86 15.95
C ALA A 161 9.78 11.33 16.99
N GLY A 162 10.17 12.61 16.92
CA GLY A 162 11.04 13.23 17.91
C GLY A 162 10.50 12.84 19.27
N PRO A 163 11.39 12.54 20.24
CA PRO A 163 11.05 11.86 21.48
C PRO A 163 9.71 12.40 21.94
N GLU A 164 8.70 11.51 21.98
CA GLU A 164 7.37 11.84 22.49
C GLU A 164 7.63 12.74 23.67
N ALA A 165 7.30 14.03 23.50
CA ALA A 165 7.43 14.98 24.57
C ALA A 165 6.57 14.38 25.65
N GLU A 166 7.26 13.76 26.61
CA GLU A 166 6.75 13.02 27.74
C GLU A 166 5.48 13.73 28.12
N ALA A 167 4.35 13.01 28.02
CA ALA A 167 3.01 13.53 28.19
C ALA A 167 2.94 14.21 29.55
N ARG A 168 3.42 15.46 29.62
CA ARG A 168 3.30 16.31 30.77
C ARG A 168 1.80 16.43 30.90
N PRO A 169 1.24 16.06 32.06
CA PRO A 169 -0.18 16.25 32.28
C PRO A 169 -0.46 17.70 31.91
N ARG A 170 -1.20 17.92 30.83
CA ARG A 170 -1.64 19.27 30.47
C ARG A 170 -2.53 19.66 31.63
N ALA A 171 -1.98 20.44 32.56
CA ALA A 171 -2.73 20.99 33.66
C ALA A 171 -3.91 21.72 33.02
N ILE A 172 -5.11 21.20 33.25
CA ILE A 172 -6.35 21.84 32.85
C ILE A 172 -6.41 23.12 33.67
N VAL A 173 -5.98 24.23 33.09
CA VAL A 173 -6.10 25.54 33.74
C VAL A 173 -7.57 25.94 33.63
N ASN A 174 -8.31 25.76 34.71
CA ASN A 174 -9.64 26.31 34.84
C ASN A 174 -9.49 27.84 34.93
N LEU A 175 -9.78 28.54 33.82
CA LEU A 175 -9.58 29.98 33.66
C LEU A 175 -10.36 30.84 34.67
N THR A 176 -11.31 30.23 35.40
CA THR A 176 -12.15 30.91 36.40
C THR A 176 -11.50 31.05 37.78
N ALA A 177 -10.29 30.51 38.00
CA ALA A 177 -9.64 30.48 39.31
C ALA A 177 -8.27 31.19 39.38
N MET A 178 -8.03 32.22 38.56
CA MET A 178 -6.85 33.08 38.74
C MET A 178 -7.09 34.12 39.85
N ARG A 179 -7.01 33.68 41.11
CA ARG A 179 -6.77 34.56 42.27
C ARG A 179 -5.26 34.59 42.52
N LEU A 180 -4.68 35.77 42.35
CA LEU A 180 -3.26 36.09 42.52
C LEU A 180 -2.67 35.52 43.82
N VAL A 181 -1.63 34.69 43.68
CA VAL A 181 -0.70 34.34 44.77
C VAL A 181 0.71 34.77 44.34
N PRO A 182 1.39 35.66 45.08
CA PRO A 182 2.75 36.10 44.76
C PRO A 182 3.79 34.99 44.92
N THR A 183 4.74 34.93 43.98
CA THR A 183 5.88 34.02 43.93
C THR A 183 6.95 34.39 44.98
N PRO A 184 7.52 33.42 45.74
CA PRO A 184 8.68 33.68 46.59
C PRO A 184 9.99 33.77 45.76
N PRO A 185 10.99 34.52 46.24
CA PRO A 185 12.22 34.83 45.49
C PRO A 185 13.22 33.67 45.42
N THR A 186 13.88 33.58 44.28
CA THR A 186 14.96 32.64 43.93
C THR A 186 16.27 32.97 44.67
N PRO A 187 16.96 32.00 45.29
CA PRO A 187 18.32 32.19 45.80
C PRO A 187 19.39 32.07 44.68
N PRO A 188 20.56 32.73 44.85
CA PRO A 188 21.51 33.00 43.77
C PRO A 188 22.39 31.81 43.36
N ARG A 189 22.76 31.87 42.09
CA ARG A 189 23.68 31.07 41.29
C ARG A 189 25.07 30.90 41.93
N ALA A 190 25.53 29.65 42.03
CA ALA A 190 26.95 29.31 42.09
C ALA A 190 27.44 28.92 40.69
N ALA A 191 28.62 29.38 40.32
CA ALA A 191 29.38 28.98 39.12
C ALA A 191 30.82 28.62 39.57
N PRO A 192 31.68 28.10 38.69
CA PRO A 192 31.68 26.75 38.13
C PRO A 192 32.97 26.00 38.53
N SER A 193 32.92 24.67 38.67
CA SER A 193 34.13 23.86 38.83
C SER A 193 34.51 23.15 37.53
N ALA A 194 35.78 23.33 37.19
CA ALA A 194 36.53 22.92 35.99
C ALA A 194 36.17 21.59 35.30
N THR A 195 36.11 21.64 33.98
CA THR A 195 36.13 20.50 33.04
C THR A 195 37.56 19.98 32.85
N PRO A 196 37.83 18.66 32.92
CA PRO A 196 39.05 18.08 32.36
C PRO A 196 38.92 17.87 30.85
N ALA A 197 40.03 18.10 30.12
CA ALA A 197 40.16 18.04 28.68
C ALA A 197 39.89 16.64 28.07
N PRO A 198 39.46 16.55 26.79
CA PRO A 198 39.19 15.28 26.13
C PRO A 198 40.49 14.61 25.63
N THR A 199 40.64 13.32 25.95
CA THR A 199 41.69 12.44 25.41
C THR A 199 41.25 11.89 24.05
N SER A 200 42.10 12.00 23.03
CA SER A 200 41.90 11.49 21.67
C SER A 200 41.91 9.94 21.58
N PRO A 201 41.08 9.30 20.73
CA PRO A 201 41.10 7.86 20.52
C PRO A 201 42.21 7.39 19.54
N PRO A 202 42.71 6.14 19.65
CA PRO A 202 43.74 5.59 18.77
C PRO A 202 43.19 5.14 17.39
N PRO A 203 44.07 5.01 16.37
CA PRO A 203 43.66 4.70 15.00
C PRO A 203 43.28 3.22 14.79
N PRO A 204 42.42 2.91 13.79
CA PRO A 204 41.94 1.56 13.53
C PRO A 204 42.94 0.69 12.72
N THR A 205 43.07 -0.57 13.13
CA THR A 205 43.83 -1.65 12.47
C THR A 205 43.06 -2.22 11.27
N PRO A 206 43.73 -2.60 10.15
CA PRO A 206 43.06 -3.17 8.98
C PRO A 206 42.69 -4.67 9.15
N PRO A 207 41.57 -5.15 8.57
CA PRO A 207 41.22 -6.56 8.61
C PRO A 207 41.94 -7.41 7.55
N ARG A 208 42.31 -8.63 7.94
CA ARG A 208 42.97 -9.68 7.16
C ARG A 208 41.98 -10.38 6.19
N PRO A 209 42.43 -10.91 5.03
CA PRO A 209 41.54 -11.56 4.07
C PRO A 209 41.13 -12.97 4.51
N SER A 210 39.84 -13.29 4.42
CA SER A 210 39.27 -14.64 4.53
C SER A 210 39.21 -15.30 3.14
N GLY A 211 39.62 -16.58 3.08
CA GLY A 211 39.75 -17.37 1.84
C GLY A 211 38.42 -17.78 1.17
N PRO A 212 38.50 -18.49 0.03
CA PRO A 212 37.34 -18.78 -0.83
C PRO A 212 36.46 -19.92 -0.26
N PRO A 213 35.13 -19.87 -0.47
CA PRO A 213 34.23 -20.94 -0.05
C PRO A 213 34.23 -22.14 -1.03
N PRO A 214 33.86 -23.35 -0.56
CA PRO A 214 33.87 -24.59 -1.35
C PRO A 214 32.65 -24.74 -2.29
N SER A 215 32.89 -25.40 -3.41
CA SER A 215 31.91 -25.76 -4.45
C SER A 215 30.86 -26.78 -3.98
N ALA A 216 29.61 -26.63 -4.41
CA ALA A 216 28.52 -27.58 -4.20
C ALA A 216 27.88 -28.07 -5.53
N PRO A 217 27.24 -29.26 -5.56
CA PRO A 217 27.03 -30.11 -6.74
C PRO A 217 25.73 -29.84 -7.57
N PRO A 218 25.56 -30.45 -8.76
CA PRO A 218 24.53 -30.06 -9.74
C PRO A 218 23.09 -30.50 -9.38
N PRO A 219 22.06 -29.87 -9.97
CA PRO A 219 20.66 -30.06 -9.58
C PRO A 219 20.03 -31.35 -10.14
N GLY A 220 19.34 -32.08 -9.25
CA GLY A 220 18.43 -33.18 -9.59
C GLY A 220 17.08 -32.70 -10.10
N THR A 221 16.56 -33.43 -11.08
CA THR A 221 15.29 -33.27 -11.80
C THR A 221 14.04 -33.35 -10.92
N SER A 222 13.06 -32.46 -11.15
CA SER A 222 11.72 -32.51 -10.55
C SER A 222 10.73 -33.33 -11.40
N PRO A 223 9.76 -34.06 -10.81
CA PRO A 223 8.72 -34.78 -11.55
C PRO A 223 7.53 -33.88 -11.97
N PRO A 224 6.72 -34.30 -12.96
CA PRO A 224 5.70 -33.46 -13.60
C PRO A 224 4.43 -33.28 -12.78
N ARG A 225 3.83 -32.09 -12.86
CA ARG A 225 2.53 -31.72 -12.26
C ARG A 225 1.38 -32.07 -13.22
N THR A 226 0.37 -32.74 -12.69
CA THR A 226 -0.95 -32.96 -13.31
C THR A 226 -1.77 -31.66 -13.40
N PRO A 227 -2.62 -31.50 -14.43
CA PRO A 227 -3.48 -30.32 -14.59
C PRO A 227 -4.81 -30.45 -13.79
N PRO A 228 -5.43 -29.33 -13.36
CA PRO A 228 -6.76 -29.33 -12.75
C PRO A 228 -7.90 -29.36 -13.80
N PRO A 229 -9.11 -29.81 -13.41
CA PRO A 229 -10.25 -29.99 -14.32
C PRO A 229 -11.02 -28.71 -14.63
N SER A 230 -11.59 -28.68 -15.84
CA SER A 230 -12.41 -27.63 -16.45
C SER A 230 -13.76 -27.43 -15.76
N THR A 231 -14.16 -26.17 -15.54
CA THR A 231 -15.48 -25.77 -15.01
C THR A 231 -16.39 -25.29 -16.17
N PRO A 232 -17.68 -25.69 -16.24
CA PRO A 232 -18.61 -25.27 -17.30
C PRO A 232 -19.22 -23.86 -17.07
N PRO A 233 -19.85 -23.25 -18.11
CA PRO A 233 -20.24 -21.84 -18.12
C PRO A 233 -21.53 -21.53 -17.31
N PRO A 234 -21.78 -20.23 -16.97
CA PRO A 234 -22.88 -19.83 -16.09
C PRO A 234 -24.24 -19.76 -16.80
N SER A 235 -25.27 -20.24 -16.08
CA SER A 235 -26.69 -20.13 -16.43
C SER A 235 -27.24 -18.73 -16.13
N SER A 236 -28.16 -18.27 -16.98
CA SER A 236 -28.87 -16.99 -16.96
C SER A 236 -29.82 -16.78 -15.77
N PRO A 237 -30.15 -15.53 -15.39
CA PRO A 237 -31.07 -15.23 -14.28
C PRO A 237 -32.56 -15.24 -14.70
N PRO A 238 -33.51 -15.56 -13.78
CA PRO A 238 -34.95 -15.45 -14.03
C PRO A 238 -35.51 -14.01 -13.85
N PRO A 239 -36.72 -13.72 -14.37
CA PRO A 239 -37.23 -12.36 -14.55
C PRO A 239 -37.91 -11.73 -13.33
N SER A 240 -37.93 -10.40 -13.34
CA SER A 240 -38.47 -9.44 -12.38
C SER A 240 -39.99 -9.55 -12.16
N THR A 241 -40.43 -9.42 -10.90
CA THR A 241 -41.82 -9.12 -10.53
C THR A 241 -42.02 -7.60 -10.27
N PRO A 242 -43.22 -7.05 -10.55
CA PRO A 242 -43.50 -5.59 -10.53
C PRO A 242 -43.73 -5.00 -9.12
N PRO A 243 -43.68 -3.66 -8.96
CA PRO A 243 -43.67 -3.00 -7.66
C PRO A 243 -45.08 -2.88 -7.04
N VAL A 244 -45.19 -3.19 -5.75
CA VAL A 244 -46.37 -2.87 -4.94
C VAL A 244 -46.14 -1.50 -4.27
N SER A 245 -47.11 -0.61 -4.46
CA SER A 245 -47.15 0.78 -3.96
C SER A 245 -47.16 0.85 -2.42
N PRO A 246 -46.53 1.86 -1.78
CA PRO A 246 -46.38 1.93 -0.32
C PRO A 246 -47.64 2.47 0.39
N ALA A 247 -48.05 1.77 1.44
CA ALA A 247 -49.03 2.25 2.42
C ALA A 247 -48.37 3.17 3.48
N PRO A 248 -49.12 4.05 4.16
CA PRO A 248 -48.56 5.17 4.93
C PRO A 248 -47.77 4.73 6.17
N VAL A 249 -46.63 5.40 6.36
CA VAL A 249 -45.71 5.22 7.49
C VAL A 249 -46.42 5.62 8.79
N ARG A 250 -46.69 4.63 9.64
CA ARG A 250 -46.96 4.84 11.06
C ARG A 250 -45.59 5.03 11.76
N PRO A 251 -45.41 6.04 12.63
CA PRO A 251 -44.16 6.17 13.38
C PRO A 251 -43.97 4.93 14.25
N ALA A 252 -42.95 4.15 13.94
CA ALA A 252 -42.55 3.00 14.73
C ALA A 252 -41.98 3.51 16.07
N ARG A 253 -42.61 3.05 17.14
CA ARG A 253 -42.15 3.18 18.53
C ARG A 253 -40.71 2.65 18.61
N PRO A 254 -39.81 3.25 19.43
CA PRO A 254 -38.46 2.73 19.61
C PRO A 254 -38.54 1.27 20.02
N VAL A 255 -37.98 0.38 19.20
CA VAL A 255 -37.80 -1.03 19.56
C VAL A 255 -36.74 -1.05 20.64
N GLU A 256 -37.17 -1.42 21.84
CA GLU A 256 -36.30 -1.71 22.97
C GLU A 256 -35.37 -2.86 22.57
N ALA A 257 -34.08 -2.53 22.43
CA ALA A 257 -33.08 -3.44 21.90
C ALA A 257 -32.68 -4.49 22.96
N PRO A 258 -32.31 -5.71 22.55
CA PRO A 258 -31.76 -6.69 23.48
C PRO A 258 -30.47 -6.16 24.11
N ALA A 259 -30.39 -6.24 25.44
CA ALA A 259 -29.23 -5.81 26.23
C ALA A 259 -27.94 -6.48 25.70
N GLY A 260 -26.97 -5.67 25.27
CA GLY A 260 -25.67 -6.12 24.79
C GLY A 260 -25.43 -6.05 23.27
N GLY A 261 -26.35 -5.48 22.49
CA GLY A 261 -26.18 -5.28 21.05
C GLY A 261 -25.19 -4.16 20.67
N TRP A 262 -24.60 -4.24 19.48
CA TRP A 262 -23.81 -3.14 18.91
C TRP A 262 -24.61 -2.46 17.81
N VAL A 263 -24.59 -1.13 17.76
CA VAL A 263 -25.19 -0.33 16.69
C VAL A 263 -24.12 0.49 16.01
N VAL A 264 -24.22 0.55 14.69
CA VAL A 264 -23.37 1.37 13.84
C VAL A 264 -24.21 2.47 13.23
N HIS A 265 -23.82 3.71 13.47
CA HIS A 265 -24.40 4.90 12.87
C HIS A 265 -23.55 5.31 11.67
N LEU A 266 -24.12 5.26 10.47
CA LEU A 266 -23.47 5.73 9.28
C LEU A 266 -23.56 7.26 9.20
N ASP A 267 -22.59 7.87 8.55
CA ASP A 267 -22.61 9.29 8.16
C ASP A 267 -23.77 9.66 7.21
N SER A 268 -24.45 8.70 6.60
CA SER A 268 -25.73 8.91 5.90
C SER A 268 -26.92 9.14 6.84
N GLY A 269 -26.75 8.93 8.14
CA GLY A 269 -27.81 8.95 9.15
C GLY A 269 -28.50 7.60 9.37
N GLU A 270 -28.17 6.57 8.57
CA GLU A 270 -28.67 5.21 8.73
C GLU A 270 -28.08 4.55 9.98
N GLN A 271 -28.87 3.73 10.67
CA GLN A 271 -28.45 2.97 11.84
C GLN A 271 -28.60 1.49 11.56
N LEU A 272 -27.56 0.72 11.87
CA LEU A 272 -27.53 -0.72 11.66
C LEU A 272 -27.16 -1.42 12.96
N VAL A 273 -27.99 -2.37 13.37
CA VAL A 273 -27.67 -3.30 14.46
C VAL A 273 -26.72 -4.37 13.94
N VAL A 274 -25.62 -4.61 14.66
CA VAL A 274 -24.65 -5.66 14.34
C VAL A 274 -25.02 -6.90 15.13
N ASP A 275 -25.73 -7.80 14.47
CA ASP A 275 -26.23 -9.07 15.01
C ASP A 275 -25.60 -10.28 14.30
N GLY A 276 -24.60 -10.07 13.44
CA GLY A 276 -23.88 -11.12 12.74
C GLY A 276 -22.72 -10.55 11.91
N LEU A 277 -22.30 -11.29 10.89
CA LEU A 277 -21.28 -10.81 9.96
C LEU A 277 -21.86 -9.72 9.05
N VAL A 278 -21.29 -8.53 9.13
CA VAL A 278 -21.65 -7.37 8.32
C VAL A 278 -20.49 -7.05 7.39
N LEU A 279 -20.76 -6.93 6.09
CA LEU A 279 -19.77 -6.48 5.11
C LEU A 279 -20.05 -5.05 4.68
N LEU A 280 -19.01 -4.21 4.74
CA LEU A 280 -19.06 -2.79 4.39
C LEU A 280 -18.27 -2.56 3.10
N GLY A 281 -18.81 -1.76 2.18
CA GLY A 281 -18.08 -1.32 0.99
C GLY A 281 -18.98 -0.69 -0.05
N ARG A 282 -18.46 -0.22 -1.18
CA ARG A 282 -19.30 0.43 -2.23
C ARG A 282 -20.27 -0.52 -2.93
N GLY A 283 -20.02 -1.82 -2.84
CA GLY A 283 -20.83 -2.88 -3.45
C GLY A 283 -20.40 -4.21 -2.85
N PRO A 284 -20.71 -4.45 -1.56
CA PRO A 284 -20.16 -5.56 -0.81
C PRO A 284 -20.78 -6.88 -1.31
N VAL A 285 -19.93 -7.89 -1.43
CA VAL A 285 -20.31 -9.26 -1.82
C VAL A 285 -19.61 -10.23 -0.89
N GLY A 286 -20.36 -11.20 -0.36
CA GLY A 286 -19.83 -12.31 0.45
C GLY A 286 -19.04 -13.30 -0.39
N ARG A 287 -18.09 -14.02 0.23
CA ARG A 287 -17.42 -15.15 -0.43
C ARG A 287 -18.35 -16.38 -0.45
N ALA A 288 -18.09 -17.31 -1.36
CA ALA A 288 -18.82 -18.58 -1.40
C ALA A 288 -18.65 -19.32 -0.06
N GLY A 289 -19.77 -19.67 0.59
CA GLY A 289 -19.80 -20.32 1.91
C GLY A 289 -19.71 -19.37 3.11
N GLU A 290 -19.72 -18.05 2.89
CA GLU A 290 -19.75 -17.04 3.97
C GLU A 290 -21.20 -16.65 4.28
N GLU A 291 -21.69 -16.96 5.49
CA GLU A 291 -23.01 -16.52 5.95
C GLU A 291 -22.95 -15.04 6.36
N VAL A 292 -23.23 -14.17 5.40
CA VAL A 292 -23.28 -12.72 5.61
C VAL A 292 -24.69 -12.32 6.02
N ARG A 293 -24.81 -11.68 7.18
CA ARG A 293 -26.10 -11.21 7.71
C ARG A 293 -26.50 -9.87 7.10
N HIS A 294 -25.56 -8.95 6.95
CA HIS A 294 -25.81 -7.64 6.34
C HIS A 294 -24.74 -7.25 5.31
N LEU A 295 -25.21 -6.79 4.15
CA LEU A 295 -24.41 -6.18 3.10
C LEU A 295 -24.72 -4.68 3.10
N VAL A 296 -23.77 -3.86 3.50
CA VAL A 296 -23.98 -2.42 3.70
C VAL A 296 -23.26 -1.63 2.60
N PRO A 297 -24.00 -1.15 1.59
CA PRO A 297 -23.43 -0.35 0.52
C PRO A 297 -23.10 1.07 1.00
N LEU A 298 -21.82 1.39 1.09
CA LEU A 298 -21.30 2.72 1.38
C LEU A 298 -21.15 3.51 0.07
N ARG A 299 -22.05 4.45 -0.19
CA ARG A 299 -21.99 5.32 -1.38
C ARG A 299 -20.85 6.35 -1.25
N SER A 300 -19.69 5.98 -1.76
CA SER A 300 -18.48 6.82 -1.84
C SER A 300 -18.52 7.71 -3.08
N GLN A 301 -18.13 8.98 -2.96
CA GLN A 301 -18.14 9.94 -4.08
C GLN A 301 -16.86 9.88 -4.92
N ASP A 302 -15.75 9.52 -4.30
CA ASP A 302 -14.41 9.53 -4.90
C ASP A 302 -13.87 8.12 -5.21
N MET A 303 -14.72 7.10 -5.11
CA MET A 303 -14.36 5.68 -5.27
C MET A 303 -13.28 5.22 -4.27
N SER A 304 -13.07 5.94 -3.17
CA SER A 304 -12.08 5.58 -2.16
C SER A 304 -12.48 4.36 -1.34
N VAL A 305 -13.76 3.97 -1.36
CA VAL A 305 -14.25 2.75 -0.72
C VAL A 305 -14.21 1.57 -1.69
N SER A 306 -13.45 0.51 -1.34
CA SER A 306 -13.41 -0.75 -2.10
C SER A 306 -14.76 -1.47 -2.17
N LYS A 307 -14.95 -2.41 -3.12
CA LYS A 307 -16.21 -3.16 -3.31
C LYS A 307 -16.67 -3.83 -2.01
N THR A 308 -15.80 -4.64 -1.43
CA THR A 308 -15.89 -5.13 -0.05
C THR A 308 -14.66 -4.61 0.69
N HIS A 309 -14.85 -3.59 1.54
CA HIS A 309 -13.77 -2.83 2.18
C HIS A 309 -13.41 -3.40 3.55
N ALA A 310 -14.40 -3.56 4.42
CA ALA A 310 -14.21 -4.07 5.78
C ALA A 310 -15.36 -5.00 6.17
N GLN A 311 -15.14 -5.79 7.21
CA GLN A 311 -16.18 -6.56 7.88
C GLN A 311 -16.29 -6.16 9.35
N LEU A 312 -17.51 -6.20 9.87
CA LEU A 312 -17.79 -6.11 11.29
C LEU A 312 -18.44 -7.42 11.74
N GLN A 313 -18.06 -7.89 12.91
CA GLN A 313 -18.65 -9.06 13.52
C GLN A 313 -18.59 -8.92 15.04
N VAL A 314 -19.64 -9.39 15.72
CA VAL A 314 -19.60 -9.55 17.17
C VAL A 314 -18.90 -10.88 17.48
N ALA A 315 -17.78 -10.80 18.21
CA ALA A 315 -17.03 -11.96 18.66
C ALA A 315 -17.82 -12.72 19.76
N PRO A 316 -17.48 -13.99 20.05
CA PRO A 316 -18.19 -14.80 21.04
C PRO A 316 -18.20 -14.21 22.47
N ASP A 317 -17.23 -13.35 22.77
CA ASP A 317 -17.12 -12.60 24.04
C ASP A 317 -17.98 -11.32 24.07
N GLY A 318 -18.77 -11.08 23.02
CA GLY A 318 -19.63 -9.90 22.87
C GLY A 318 -18.90 -8.64 22.40
N ALA A 319 -17.61 -8.71 22.10
CA ALA A 319 -16.85 -7.57 21.60
C ALA A 319 -17.10 -7.35 20.10
N LEU A 320 -17.24 -6.09 19.66
CA LEU A 320 -17.30 -5.79 18.23
C LEU A 320 -15.90 -5.80 17.64
N VAL A 321 -15.71 -6.58 16.58
CA VAL A 321 -14.43 -6.71 15.89
C VAL A 321 -14.58 -6.20 14.46
N VAL A 322 -13.65 -5.33 14.05
CA VAL A 322 -13.48 -4.91 12.66
C VAL A 322 -12.29 -5.61 12.04
N LEU A 323 -12.42 -5.99 10.78
CA LEU A 323 -11.33 -6.49 9.96
C LEU A 323 -11.38 -5.83 8.58
N ASP A 324 -10.27 -5.20 8.18
CA ASP A 324 -10.11 -4.69 6.83
C ASP A 324 -9.88 -5.88 5.86
N ARG A 325 -10.67 -5.97 4.79
CA ARG A 325 -10.65 -7.10 3.85
C ARG A 325 -9.68 -6.92 2.68
N GLY A 326 -8.66 -6.09 2.86
CA GLY A 326 -7.67 -5.76 1.83
C GLY A 326 -8.11 -4.56 1.00
N SER A 327 -8.60 -3.51 1.66
CA SER A 327 -8.98 -2.27 1.01
C SER A 327 -7.78 -1.58 0.34
N THR A 328 -8.04 -0.80 -0.70
CA THR A 328 -6.98 -0.09 -1.46
C THR A 328 -6.43 1.11 -0.69
N ASN A 329 -7.30 1.83 0.01
CA ASN A 329 -6.99 3.08 0.70
C ASN A 329 -6.81 2.93 2.22
N GLY A 330 -7.02 1.73 2.75
CA GLY A 330 -6.92 1.45 4.18
C GLY A 330 -8.17 1.84 4.95
N SER A 331 -8.22 1.33 6.18
CA SER A 331 -9.23 1.62 7.20
C SER A 331 -8.56 2.28 8.40
N VAL A 332 -9.19 3.27 9.01
CA VAL A 332 -8.68 3.97 10.19
C VAL A 332 -9.71 3.95 11.30
N VAL A 333 -9.34 3.52 12.51
CA VAL A 333 -10.17 3.63 13.70
C VAL A 333 -9.76 4.87 14.49
N ILE A 334 -10.70 5.77 14.74
CA ILE A 334 -10.51 6.97 15.55
C ILE A 334 -11.11 6.70 16.93
N ARG A 335 -10.25 6.63 17.94
CA ARG A 335 -10.62 6.41 19.34
C ARG A 335 -10.35 7.66 20.15
N SER A 336 -11.39 8.26 20.72
CA SER A 336 -11.28 9.50 21.51
C SER A 336 -10.49 10.62 20.78
N GLY A 337 -10.60 10.69 19.45
CA GLY A 337 -9.89 11.65 18.61
C GLY A 337 -8.51 11.21 18.13
N VAL A 338 -7.98 10.07 18.59
CA VAL A 338 -6.68 9.53 18.16
C VAL A 338 -6.89 8.54 17.00
N PRO A 339 -6.36 8.80 15.80
CA PRO A 339 -6.44 7.89 14.68
C PRO A 339 -5.47 6.71 14.84
N ARG A 340 -5.92 5.51 14.51
CA ARG A 340 -5.15 4.27 14.49
C ARG A 340 -5.43 3.51 13.20
N ASP A 341 -4.38 3.26 12.43
CA ASP A 341 -4.51 2.51 11.18
C ASP A 341 -4.81 1.03 11.45
N LEU A 342 -5.75 0.49 10.69
CA LEU A 342 -6.13 -0.92 10.74
C LEU A 342 -5.36 -1.69 9.65
N ALA A 343 -4.48 -2.59 10.07
CA ALA A 343 -3.76 -3.45 9.14
C ALA A 343 -4.71 -4.45 8.46
N ALA A 344 -4.59 -4.60 7.14
CA ALA A 344 -5.43 -5.49 6.35
C ALA A 344 -5.35 -6.96 6.83
N GLY A 345 -6.51 -7.55 7.10
CA GLY A 345 -6.67 -8.91 7.60
C GLY A 345 -6.35 -9.09 9.08
N THR A 346 -6.00 -8.02 9.80
CA THR A 346 -5.80 -8.07 11.26
C THR A 346 -7.09 -7.64 11.95
N PRO A 347 -7.71 -8.52 12.77
CA PRO A 347 -8.88 -8.14 13.54
C PRO A 347 -8.50 -7.11 14.61
N LEU A 348 -9.32 -6.08 14.76
CA LEU A 348 -9.20 -5.06 15.81
C LEU A 348 -10.51 -4.93 16.56
N THR A 349 -10.45 -4.96 17.88
CA THR A 349 -11.61 -4.74 18.74
C THR A 349 -11.98 -3.26 18.80
N LEU A 350 -13.22 -2.97 18.43
CA LEU A 350 -13.87 -1.67 18.54
C LEU A 350 -14.46 -1.49 19.94
N LEU A 351 -14.39 -0.26 20.43
CA LEU A 351 -14.98 0.17 21.68
C LEU A 351 -16.18 1.07 21.43
N ASP A 352 -16.98 1.26 22.48
CA ASP A 352 -18.08 2.22 22.45
C ASP A 352 -17.56 3.64 22.14
N GLY A 353 -18.24 4.32 21.21
CA GLY A 353 -17.88 5.65 20.76
C GLY A 353 -16.77 5.72 19.69
N ASP A 354 -16.13 4.59 19.34
CA ASP A 354 -15.13 4.55 18.26
C ASP A 354 -15.75 4.99 16.92
N THR A 355 -14.97 5.68 16.09
CA THR A 355 -15.36 6.05 14.73
C THR A 355 -14.46 5.34 13.73
N LEU A 356 -15.03 4.47 12.90
CA LEU A 356 -14.31 3.82 11.82
C LEU A 356 -14.44 4.67 10.55
N ARG A 357 -13.31 5.01 9.95
CA ARG A 357 -13.21 5.72 8.68
C ARG A 357 -12.73 4.77 7.59
N LEU A 358 -13.51 4.68 6.53
CA LEU A 358 -13.28 3.82 5.36
C LEU A 358 -13.28 4.74 4.13
N GLY A 359 -12.09 5.09 3.63
CA GLY A 359 -11.98 6.11 2.59
C GLY A 359 -12.62 7.44 3.01
N ASP A 360 -13.55 7.93 2.19
CA ASP A 360 -14.34 9.16 2.39
C ASP A 360 -15.56 8.98 3.33
N ARG A 361 -15.86 7.74 3.75
CA ARG A 361 -17.01 7.45 4.61
C ARG A 361 -16.60 7.21 6.05
N SER A 362 -17.49 7.58 6.97
CA SER A 362 -17.29 7.35 8.40
C SER A 362 -18.52 6.72 9.04
N LEU A 363 -18.28 5.88 10.03
CA LEU A 363 -19.32 5.25 10.83
C LEU A 363 -18.93 5.26 12.30
N ARG A 364 -19.89 5.58 13.16
CA ARG A 364 -19.74 5.64 14.60
C ARG A 364 -20.33 4.37 15.22
N VAL A 365 -19.57 3.78 16.13
CA VAL A 365 -19.96 2.58 16.85
C VAL A 365 -20.54 2.98 18.21
N VAL A 366 -21.67 2.40 18.56
CA VAL A 366 -22.34 2.60 19.85
C VAL A 366 -22.73 1.24 20.42
N ARG A 367 -22.42 1.00 21.69
CA ARG A 367 -22.86 -0.19 22.42
C ARG A 367 -24.24 0.08 23.02
N GLN A 368 -25.22 -0.78 22.74
CA GLN A 368 -26.52 -0.74 23.41
C GLN A 368 -26.37 -1.39 24.79
N GLY A 369 -26.54 -0.57 25.82
CA GLY A 369 -26.45 -0.94 27.23
C GLY A 369 -27.60 -1.80 27.72
#